data_AF-A0A2N0NBC6-F1
#
_entry.id   AF-A0A2N0NBC6-F1
#
_cell.length_a   1.000
_cell.length_b   1.000
_cell.length_c   1.000
_cell.angle_alpha   90.00
_cell.angle_beta   90.00
_cell.angle_gamma   90.00
#
_symmetry.space_group_name_H-M   'P 1'
#
loop_
_entity.id
_entity.type
_entity.pdbx_description
1 polymer ?
#
loop_
_entity_poly.entity_id
_entity_poly.type
_entity_poly.pdbx_seq_one_letter_code
_entity_poly.pdbx_strand_id
1 'polypeptide(L)'
;SYWAPSPSNSRPHNGVGLLLRYSLHKHVQKIDPWKGRLLKLDLFFHQTKISIISIYIPPYHSIHYKERDAIFAQLNLWLDKARSNNYHVIILGDFNADELSHSHLSQHHLKILRSLSSQYFTDHQSYISSISDLSSTFYHQNGSSRLDYI
;
A
#
# COMPACT_ATOMS: atom_id res chain seq x y z
N SER A 1 -16.99 -1.92 7.77
CA SER A 1 -15.55 -1.62 7.85
C SER A 1 -14.78 -2.92 7.92
N TYR A 2 -13.53 -2.92 7.48
CA TYR A 2 -12.63 -4.08 7.55
C TYR A 2 -11.31 -3.62 8.16
N TRP A 3 -10.69 -4.48 8.97
CA TRP A 3 -9.52 -4.11 9.76
C TRP A 3 -8.50 -5.24 9.78
N ALA A 4 -7.22 -4.89 9.64
CA ALA A 4 -6.11 -5.72 10.06
C ALA A 4 -5.53 -5.08 11.32
N PRO A 5 -5.88 -5.56 12.53
CA PRO A 5 -5.39 -4.97 13.77
C PRO A 5 -3.91 -5.27 13.98
N SER A 6 -3.27 -4.51 14.86
CA SER A 6 -1.95 -4.85 15.37
C SER A 6 -1.98 -6.22 16.06
N PRO A 7 -1.01 -7.11 15.81
CA PRO A 7 -0.96 -8.42 16.46
C PRO A 7 -0.65 -8.36 17.96
N SER A 8 -0.24 -7.20 18.49
CA SER A 8 -0.05 -7.00 19.93
C SER A 8 -0.46 -5.60 20.39
N ASN A 9 -1.04 -5.52 21.58
CA ASN A 9 -1.37 -4.25 22.24
C ASN A 9 -0.14 -3.40 22.57
N SER A 10 1.06 -4.01 22.57
CA SER A 10 2.35 -3.31 22.74
C SER A 10 2.84 -2.57 21.48
N ARG A 11 2.13 -2.69 20.36
CA ARG A 11 2.44 -2.00 19.09
C ARG A 11 1.25 -1.12 18.70
N PRO A 12 1.03 0.02 19.39
CA PRO A 12 -0.12 0.88 19.17
C PRO A 12 -0.08 1.64 17.84
N HIS A 13 1.09 1.69 17.18
CA HIS A 13 1.30 2.41 15.92
C HIS A 13 1.08 1.55 14.67
N ASN A 14 0.38 0.40 14.81
CA ASN A 14 0.06 -0.49 13.70
C ASN A 14 -1.45 -0.59 13.53
N GLY A 15 -1.85 -1.08 12.36
CA GLY A 15 -3.25 -1.31 12.02
C GLY A 15 -3.61 -0.60 10.73
N VAL A 16 -4.26 -1.31 9.83
CA VAL A 16 -4.81 -0.74 8.59
C VAL A 16 -6.29 -1.08 8.49
N GLY A 17 -7.05 -0.18 7.89
CA GLY A 17 -8.49 -0.29 7.78
C GLY A 17 -9.00 0.15 6.42
N LEU A 18 -10.06 -0.50 5.95
CA LEU A 18 -10.79 -0.11 4.75
C LEU A 18 -12.26 0.10 5.08
N LEU A 19 -12.74 1.30 4.79
CA LEU A 19 -14.15 1.66 4.86
C LEU A 19 -14.75 1.53 3.46
N LEU A 20 -15.72 0.65 3.33
CA LEU A 20 -16.38 0.36 2.07
C LEU A 20 -17.86 0.75 2.17
N ARG A 21 -18.38 1.44 1.15
CA ARG A 21 -19.80 1.77 1.07
C ARG A 21 -20.64 0.50 1.12
N TYR A 22 -21.75 0.52 1.84
CA TYR A 22 -22.61 -0.65 2.04
C TYR A 22 -23.01 -1.34 0.72
N SER A 23 -23.27 -0.59 -0.34
CA SER A 23 -23.61 -1.12 -1.67
C SER A 23 -22.52 -2.01 -2.29
N LEU A 24 -21.26 -1.82 -1.89
CA LEU A 24 -20.12 -2.60 -2.37
C LEU A 24 -19.85 -3.83 -1.49
N HIS A 25 -20.40 -3.89 -0.27
CA HIS A 25 -20.20 -5.00 0.67
C HIS A 25 -20.57 -6.35 0.07
N LYS A 26 -21.69 -6.42 -0.66
CA LYS A 26 -22.16 -7.65 -1.33
C LYS A 26 -21.18 -8.23 -2.36
N HIS A 27 -20.22 -7.43 -2.82
CA HIS A 27 -19.20 -7.86 -3.78
C HIS A 27 -17.97 -8.44 -3.10
N VAL A 28 -17.74 -8.18 -1.80
CA VAL A 28 -16.57 -8.66 -1.08
C VAL A 28 -16.65 -10.18 -0.90
N GLN A 29 -15.69 -10.89 -1.48
CA GLN A 29 -15.60 -12.35 -1.41
C GLN A 29 -14.54 -12.83 -0.41
N LYS A 30 -13.45 -12.07 -0.28
CA LYS A 30 -12.34 -12.45 0.58
C LYS A 30 -11.72 -11.24 1.25
N ILE A 31 -11.35 -11.41 2.51
CA ILE A 31 -10.67 -10.42 3.33
C ILE A 31 -9.43 -11.10 3.88
N ASP A 32 -8.25 -10.56 3.56
CA ASP A 32 -6.96 -11.11 3.95
C ASP A 32 -6.19 -10.02 4.74
N PRO A 33 -6.29 -10.01 6.08
CA PRO A 33 -5.45 -9.16 6.93
C PRO A 33 -4.05 -9.78 7.07
N TRP A 34 -3.02 -8.95 7.19
CA TRP A 34 -1.66 -9.42 7.45
C TRP A 34 -0.89 -8.49 8.39
N LYS A 35 -0.64 -8.99 9.61
CA LYS A 35 0.21 -8.38 10.67
C LYS A 35 -0.04 -6.90 10.98
N GLY A 36 -1.24 -6.39 10.72
CA GLY A 36 -1.56 -4.97 10.90
C GLY A 36 -0.81 -4.01 9.97
N ARG A 37 -0.26 -4.53 8.86
CA ARG A 37 0.49 -3.77 7.84
C ARG A 37 -0.16 -3.81 6.48
N LEU A 38 -0.86 -4.91 6.17
CA LEU A 38 -1.57 -5.08 4.91
C LEU A 38 -3.01 -5.55 5.18
N LEU A 39 -3.93 -5.10 4.34
CA LEU A 39 -5.31 -5.57 4.29
C LEU A 39 -5.78 -5.64 2.85
N LYS A 40 -6.04 -6.85 2.35
CA LYS A 40 -6.57 -7.07 1.00
C LYS A 40 -8.05 -7.44 1.05
N LEU A 41 -8.86 -6.78 0.22
CA LEU A 41 -10.24 -7.10 -0.05
C LEU A 41 -10.37 -7.52 -1.51
N ASP A 42 -10.86 -8.73 -1.76
CA ASP A 42 -11.19 -9.19 -3.10
C ASP A 42 -12.69 -8.96 -3.34
N LEU A 43 -13.03 -8.16 -4.35
CA LEU A 43 -14.38 -7.82 -4.77
C LEU A 43 -14.68 -8.46 -6.12
N PHE A 44 -15.78 -9.21 -6.22
CA PHE A 44 -16.23 -9.81 -7.47
C PHE A 44 -17.47 -9.08 -7.99
N PHE A 45 -17.32 -8.50 -9.17
CA PHE A 45 -18.38 -7.91 -9.97
C PHE A 45 -18.72 -8.86 -11.13
N HIS A 46 -19.72 -8.50 -11.92
CA HIS A 46 -20.02 -9.25 -13.13
C HIS A 46 -18.82 -9.17 -14.08
N GLN A 47 -18.18 -10.31 -14.35
CA GLN A 47 -17.01 -10.47 -15.22
C GLN A 47 -15.71 -9.76 -14.79
N THR A 48 -15.68 -9.12 -13.61
CA THR A 48 -14.49 -8.37 -13.13
C THR A 48 -14.17 -8.72 -11.69
N LYS A 49 -12.89 -9.00 -11.42
CA LYS A 49 -12.36 -9.22 -10.07
C LYS A 49 -11.41 -8.08 -9.73
N ILE A 50 -11.58 -7.46 -8.56
CA ILE A 50 -10.75 -6.36 -8.10
C ILE A 50 -10.20 -6.71 -6.72
N SER A 51 -8.88 -6.62 -6.54
CA SER A 51 -8.24 -6.63 -5.22
C SER A 51 -7.90 -5.20 -4.81
N ILE A 52 -8.45 -4.74 -3.69
CA ILE A 52 -8.05 -3.49 -3.05
C ILE A 52 -7.12 -3.85 -1.89
N ILE A 53 -5.88 -3.36 -1.92
CA ILE A 53 -4.84 -3.64 -0.93
C ILE A 53 -4.50 -2.34 -0.22
N SER A 54 -4.87 -2.23 1.05
CA SER A 54 -4.41 -1.15 1.93
C SER A 54 -3.07 -1.53 2.55
N ILE A 55 -2.09 -0.63 2.49
CA ILE A 55 -0.74 -0.84 3.00
C ILE A 55 -0.33 0.22 4.01
N TYR A 56 0.48 -0.20 4.98
CA TYR A 56 1.24 0.69 5.86
C TYR A 56 2.66 0.15 6.00
N ILE A 57 3.61 0.81 5.36
CA ILE A 57 5.03 0.44 5.40
C ILE A 57 5.70 1.15 6.58
N PRO A 58 6.46 0.45 7.45
CA PRO A 58 7.18 1.09 8.54
C PRO A 58 8.16 2.18 8.04
N PRO A 59 8.30 3.33 8.73
CA PRO A 59 9.29 4.34 8.39
C PRO A 59 10.73 3.82 8.37
N TYR A 60 11.61 4.44 7.58
CA TYR A 60 13.02 4.02 7.41
C TYR A 60 13.77 3.90 8.74
N HIS A 61 13.64 4.89 9.61
CA HIS A 61 14.33 4.95 10.90
C HIS A 61 13.56 4.24 12.04
N SER A 62 12.48 3.53 11.75
CA SER A 62 11.71 2.83 12.77
C SER A 62 12.39 1.52 13.19
N ILE A 63 12.19 1.11 14.45
CA ILE A 63 12.62 -0.21 14.94
C ILE A 63 12.00 -1.38 14.15
N HIS A 64 10.91 -1.10 13.43
CA HIS A 64 10.16 -2.05 12.61
C HIS A 64 10.63 -2.10 11.15
N TYR A 65 11.68 -1.35 10.77
CA TYR A 65 12.19 -1.31 9.40
C TYR A 65 12.47 -2.70 8.81
N LYS A 66 12.96 -3.64 9.63
CA LYS A 66 13.21 -5.03 9.24
C LYS A 66 11.95 -5.80 8.80
N GLU A 67 10.75 -5.31 9.13
CA GLU A 67 9.48 -5.91 8.68
C GLU A 67 9.20 -5.66 7.19
N ARG A 68 9.87 -4.68 6.56
CA ARG A 68 9.64 -4.30 5.15
C ARG A 68 9.81 -5.46 4.16
N ASP A 69 10.83 -6.31 4.34
CA ASP A 69 11.03 -7.46 3.46
C ASP A 69 9.90 -8.48 3.56
N ALA A 70 9.39 -8.71 4.77
CA ALA A 70 8.26 -9.62 4.98
C ALA A 70 6.96 -9.04 4.41
N ILE A 71 6.74 -7.72 4.55
CA ILE A 71 5.62 -7.02 3.93
C ILE A 71 5.70 -7.16 2.41
N PHE A 72 6.88 -6.94 1.83
CA PHE A 72 7.09 -7.02 0.39
C PHE A 72 6.92 -8.44 -0.15
N ALA A 73 7.43 -9.45 0.55
CA ALA A 73 7.21 -10.85 0.20
C ALA A 73 5.71 -11.21 0.20
N GLN A 74 4.97 -10.77 1.22
CA GLN A 74 3.53 -11.01 1.29
C GLN A 74 2.76 -10.28 0.19
N LEU A 75 3.13 -9.02 -0.09
CA LEU A 75 2.52 -8.25 -1.18
C LEU A 75 2.73 -8.96 -2.52
N ASN A 76 3.96 -9.34 -2.86
CA ASN A 76 4.25 -10.05 -4.11
C ASN A 76 3.47 -11.36 -4.23
N LEU A 77 3.33 -12.12 -3.14
CA LEU A 77 2.51 -13.33 -3.13
C LEU A 77 1.04 -13.03 -3.50
N TRP A 78 0.48 -11.92 -3.03
CA TRP A 78 -0.86 -11.50 -3.44
C TRP A 78 -0.91 -10.99 -4.88
N LEU A 79 0.11 -10.26 -5.35
CA LEU A 79 0.19 -9.76 -6.72
C LEU A 79 0.32 -10.90 -7.74
N ASP A 80 1.14 -11.90 -7.46
CA ASP A 80 1.30 -13.08 -8.31
C ASP A 80 -0.03 -13.83 -8.42
N LYS A 81 -0.72 -14.02 -7.29
CA LYS A 81 -2.04 -14.65 -7.29
C LYS A 81 -3.08 -13.83 -8.04
N ALA A 82 -3.10 -12.51 -7.87
CA ALA A 82 -4.00 -11.62 -8.58
C ALA A 82 -3.78 -11.72 -10.09
N ARG A 83 -2.52 -11.68 -10.53
CA ARG A 83 -2.10 -11.83 -11.94
C ARG A 83 -2.56 -13.17 -12.51
N SER A 84 -2.26 -14.29 -11.85
CA SER A 84 -2.66 -15.63 -12.31
C SER A 84 -4.17 -15.84 -12.37
N ASN A 85 -4.97 -15.01 -11.69
CA ASN A 85 -6.42 -15.15 -11.63
C ASN A 85 -7.17 -13.99 -12.30
N ASN A 86 -6.48 -13.14 -13.08
CA ASN A 86 -7.03 -11.99 -13.81
C ASN A 86 -7.78 -10.98 -12.92
N TYR A 87 -7.16 -10.59 -11.80
CA TYR A 87 -7.66 -9.52 -10.95
C TYR A 87 -7.06 -8.19 -11.40
N HIS A 88 -7.88 -7.14 -11.40
CA HIS A 88 -7.38 -5.78 -11.32
C HIS A 88 -6.95 -5.50 -9.89
N VAL A 89 -5.83 -4.81 -9.70
CA VAL A 89 -5.28 -4.53 -8.37
C VAL A 89 -5.17 -3.04 -8.16
N ILE A 90 -5.68 -2.58 -7.02
CA ILE A 90 -5.49 -1.22 -6.51
C ILE A 90 -4.72 -1.34 -5.20
N ILE A 91 -3.58 -0.66 -5.10
CA ILE A 91 -2.75 -0.63 -3.88
C ILE A 91 -2.78 0.79 -3.37
N LEU A 92 -3.11 1.00 -2.09
CA LEU A 92 -3.18 2.35 -1.54
C LEU A 92 -2.74 2.40 -0.08
N GLY A 93 -2.29 3.57 0.36
CA GLY A 93 -1.94 3.83 1.75
C GLY A 93 -0.58 4.49 1.89
N ASP A 94 0.03 4.36 3.07
CA ASP A 94 1.29 5.02 3.40
C ASP A 94 2.47 4.08 3.12
N PHE A 95 3.24 4.42 2.09
CA PHE A 95 4.41 3.70 1.63
C PHE A 95 5.68 4.07 2.40
N ASN A 96 5.65 5.18 3.16
CA ASN A 96 6.81 5.74 3.86
C ASN A 96 8.07 5.75 2.97
N ALA A 97 7.90 6.09 1.70
CA ALA A 97 8.93 6.16 0.67
C ALA A 97 8.55 7.25 -0.32
N ASP A 98 9.54 8.00 -0.79
CA ASP A 98 9.36 9.11 -1.75
C ASP A 98 10.64 9.15 -2.60
N GLU A 99 10.54 9.01 -3.91
CA GLU A 99 11.71 8.96 -4.78
C GLU A 99 12.50 10.27 -4.81
N LEU A 100 11.83 11.42 -4.62
CA LEU A 100 12.45 12.73 -4.68
C LEU A 100 13.08 13.09 -3.33
N SER A 101 12.27 13.12 -2.27
CA SER A 101 12.75 13.54 -0.94
C SER A 101 13.69 12.52 -0.30
N HIS A 102 13.54 11.23 -0.62
CA HIS A 102 14.39 10.16 -0.12
C HIS A 102 15.42 9.64 -1.14
N SER A 103 15.74 10.43 -2.17
CA SER A 103 16.76 10.08 -3.17
C SER A 103 18.14 9.75 -2.58
N HIS A 104 18.46 10.32 -1.41
CA HIS A 104 19.71 10.09 -0.67
C HIS A 104 19.70 8.80 0.18
N LEU A 105 18.53 8.19 0.41
CA LEU A 105 18.41 6.96 1.20
C LEU A 105 18.79 5.73 0.37
N SER A 106 19.06 4.62 1.07
CA SER A 106 19.44 3.35 0.43
C SER A 106 18.44 2.91 -0.64
N GLN A 107 18.89 2.25 -1.70
CA GLN A 107 17.99 1.67 -2.73
C GLN A 107 16.95 0.71 -2.13
N HIS A 108 17.30 0.05 -1.01
CA HIS A 108 16.38 -0.80 -0.27
C HIS A 108 15.13 -0.05 0.24
N HIS A 109 15.27 1.24 0.57
CA HIS A 109 14.15 2.10 0.98
C HIS A 109 13.13 2.28 -0.14
N LEU A 110 13.59 2.46 -1.38
CA LEU A 110 12.76 2.68 -2.57
C LEU A 110 12.34 1.38 -3.28
N LYS A 111 12.74 0.22 -2.76
CA LYS A 111 12.52 -1.11 -3.36
C LYS A 111 11.05 -1.36 -3.70
N ILE A 112 10.12 -0.93 -2.84
CA ILE A 112 8.68 -1.13 -3.07
C ILE A 112 8.17 -0.33 -4.27
N LEU A 113 8.49 0.98 -4.35
CA LEU A 113 8.05 1.85 -5.45
C LEU A 113 8.61 1.37 -6.79
N ARG A 114 9.92 1.08 -6.82
CA ARG A 114 10.60 0.58 -8.02
C ARG A 114 10.06 -0.78 -8.46
N SER A 115 9.77 -1.67 -7.52
CA SER A 115 9.22 -2.98 -7.86
C SER A 115 7.81 -2.88 -8.42
N LEU A 116 6.95 -2.04 -7.85
CA LEU A 116 5.60 -1.83 -8.39
C LEU A 116 5.64 -1.24 -9.79
N SER A 117 6.49 -0.23 -10.01
CA SER A 117 6.73 0.32 -11.35
C SER A 117 7.22 -0.75 -12.33
N SER A 118 8.16 -1.61 -11.94
CA SER A 118 8.62 -2.73 -12.80
C SER A 118 7.55 -3.80 -13.08
N GLN A 119 6.52 -3.87 -12.22
CA GLN A 119 5.37 -4.75 -12.39
C GLN A 119 4.22 -4.06 -13.15
N TYR A 120 4.48 -2.91 -13.78
CA TYR A 120 3.55 -2.10 -14.55
C TYR A 120 2.39 -1.50 -13.73
N PHE A 121 2.60 -1.28 -12.43
CA PHE A 121 1.69 -0.44 -11.66
C PHE A 121 1.93 1.03 -12.01
N THR A 122 0.84 1.75 -12.18
CA THR A 122 0.83 3.18 -12.45
C THR A 122 0.59 3.92 -11.14
N ASP A 123 1.50 4.83 -10.77
CA ASP A 123 1.23 5.85 -9.75
C ASP A 123 0.15 6.79 -10.27
N HIS A 124 -1.06 6.67 -9.71
CA HIS A 124 -2.24 7.33 -10.23
C HIS A 124 -2.09 8.86 -10.20
N GLN A 125 -1.50 9.42 -9.14
CA GLN A 125 -1.30 10.86 -9.03
C GLN A 125 -0.30 11.36 -10.08
N SER A 126 0.82 10.66 -10.24
CA SER A 126 1.82 11.04 -11.26
C SER A 126 1.32 10.89 -12.69
N TYR A 127 0.34 10.01 -12.93
CA TYR A 127 -0.26 9.82 -14.25
C TYR A 127 -1.25 10.92 -14.64
N ILE A 128 -2.06 11.40 -13.69
CA ILE A 128 -3.10 12.40 -13.94
C ILE A 128 -2.61 13.85 -13.79
N SER A 129 -1.55 14.06 -13.01
CA SER A 129 -1.03 15.38 -12.67
C SER A 129 0.16 15.76 -13.55
N SER A 130 0.36 17.06 -13.76
CA SER A 130 1.66 17.55 -14.24
C SER A 130 2.72 17.30 -13.15
N ILE A 131 3.98 17.12 -13.53
CA ILE A 131 5.09 16.90 -12.58
C ILE A 131 5.17 18.04 -11.54
N SER A 132 4.79 19.25 -11.91
CA SER A 132 4.73 20.42 -11.03
C SER A 132 3.61 20.38 -9.98
N ASP A 133 2.63 19.47 -10.12
CA ASP A 133 1.46 19.37 -9.24
C ASP A 133 1.51 18.14 -8.32
N LEU A 134 2.67 17.47 -8.21
CA LEU A 134 2.86 16.39 -7.25
C LEU A 134 2.88 16.93 -5.82
N SER A 135 1.72 16.98 -5.20
CA SER A 135 1.56 17.47 -3.84
C SER A 135 2.18 16.49 -2.82
N SER A 136 2.82 17.06 -1.81
CA SER A 136 3.24 16.30 -0.63
C SER A 136 2.01 15.86 0.16
N THR A 137 2.08 14.66 0.72
CA THR A 137 1.02 14.08 1.56
C THR A 137 1.41 14.06 3.04
N PHE A 138 2.70 14.28 3.33
CA PHE A 138 3.25 14.41 4.68
C PHE A 138 4.07 15.70 4.82
N TYR A 139 3.88 16.42 5.93
CA TYR A 139 4.57 17.66 6.26
C TYR A 139 5.21 17.55 7.64
N HIS A 140 6.44 18.02 7.76
CA HIS A 140 7.19 18.09 9.01
C HIS A 140 7.95 19.42 9.09
N GLN A 141 8.52 19.74 10.24
CA GLN A 141 9.07 21.08 10.52
C GLN A 141 10.05 21.61 9.48
N ASN A 142 10.81 20.72 8.83
CA ASN A 142 11.90 21.08 7.91
C ASN A 142 11.68 20.61 6.47
N GLY A 143 10.45 20.20 6.11
CA GLY A 143 10.19 19.73 4.77
C GLY A 143 8.87 19.00 4.61
N SER A 144 8.69 18.43 3.42
CA SER A 144 7.51 17.66 3.06
C SER A 144 7.91 16.48 2.19
N SER A 145 7.05 15.48 2.11
CA SER A 145 7.25 14.30 1.27
C SER A 145 5.90 13.75 0.84
N ARG A 146 5.88 13.07 -0.30
CA ARG A 146 4.73 12.30 -0.75
C ARG A 146 4.92 10.85 -0.30
N LEU A 147 4.26 10.47 0.79
CA LEU A 147 4.37 9.13 1.39
C LEU A 147 3.15 8.27 1.09
N ASP A 148 2.00 8.89 0.88
CA ASP A 148 0.75 8.24 0.49
C ASP A 148 0.60 8.13 -1.03
N TYR A 149 0.26 6.92 -1.50
CA TYR A 149 0.10 6.61 -2.94
C TYR A 149 -1.18 5.81 -3.21
N ILE A 150 -1.61 5.85 -4.48
CA ILE A 150 -2.64 5.00 -5.10
C ILE A 150 -2.10 4.52 -6.45
#